data_AF-A0A821X467-F1
#
_entry.id   AF-A0A821X467-F1
#
_cell.length_a   1.000
_cell.length_b   1.000
_cell.length_c   1.000
_cell.angle_alpha   90.00
_cell.angle_beta   90.00
_cell.angle_gamma   90.00
#
_symmetry.space_group_name_H-M   'P 1'
#
loop_
_entity.id
_entity.type
_entity.pdbx_description
1 polymer ?
#
loop_
_entity_poly.entity_id
_entity_poly.type
_entity_poly.pdbx_seq_one_letter_code
_entity_poly.pdbx_strand_id
1 'polypeptide(L)'
;MCSPAHAIYSSRHSLSLQGHEFQPQYGVQLIFNNTAQSLLLCAAACSQNPPCRTFDYDSSSHRCRLFEADLTNGAIIAMASQTSIVGSVIL
;
A
#
# COMPACT_ATOMS: atom_id res chain seq x y z
N MET A 1 -11.57 -19.75 7.99
CA MET A 1 -10.86 -19.15 9.13
C MET A 1 -10.28 -17.82 8.64
N CYS A 2 -10.84 -16.69 9.06
CA CYS A 2 -10.39 -15.36 8.67
C CYS A 2 -9.33 -14.88 9.67
N SER A 3 -8.17 -14.42 9.19
CA SER A 3 -7.17 -13.81 10.06
C SER A 3 -7.71 -12.50 10.66
N PRO A 4 -7.49 -12.21 11.96
CA PRO A 4 -8.01 -11.01 12.63
C PRO A 4 -7.58 -9.69 11.97
N ALA A 5 -6.46 -9.69 11.22
CA ALA A 5 -5.95 -8.53 10.50
C ALA A 5 -6.85 -8.06 9.33
N HIS A 6 -7.73 -8.93 8.81
CA HIS A 6 -8.64 -8.62 7.71
C HIS A 6 -9.95 -7.96 8.14
N ALA A 7 -10.30 -8.01 9.44
CA ALA A 7 -11.65 -7.66 9.89
C ALA A 7 -11.88 -6.16 10.17
N ILE A 8 -10.82 -5.34 10.20
CA ILE A 8 -10.90 -3.91 10.61
C ILE A 8 -10.33 -2.95 9.55
N TYR A 9 -9.86 -3.47 8.41
CA TYR A 9 -9.34 -2.67 7.30
C TYR A 9 -10.50 -2.20 6.41
N SER A 10 -11.23 -1.22 6.94
CA SER A 10 -12.36 -0.44 6.42
C SER A 10 -12.73 -0.66 4.94
N SER A 11 -14.03 -0.71 4.64
CA SER A 11 -14.71 -0.94 3.34
C SER A 11 -14.26 -0.11 2.12
N ARG A 12 -13.18 0.68 2.26
CA ARG A 12 -12.57 1.60 1.30
C ARG A 12 -11.14 1.20 0.92
N HIS A 13 -10.63 0.09 1.42
CA HIS A 13 -9.28 -0.37 1.10
C HIS A 13 -9.19 -1.89 0.92
N SER A 14 -8.36 -2.33 -0.01
CA SER A 14 -8.03 -3.75 -0.21
C SER A 14 -6.56 -4.00 0.05
N LEU A 15 -6.23 -4.94 0.93
CA LEU A 15 -4.85 -5.39 1.12
C LEU A 15 -4.52 -6.51 0.14
N SER A 16 -3.28 -6.53 -0.35
CA SER A 16 -2.77 -7.65 -1.13
C SER A 16 -2.51 -8.85 -0.25
N LEU A 17 -2.98 -10.01 -0.71
CA LEU A 17 -2.68 -11.31 -0.12
C LEU A 17 -1.38 -11.93 -0.67
N GLN A 18 -0.80 -11.33 -1.71
CA GLN A 18 0.33 -11.86 -2.46
C GLN A 18 1.32 -10.75 -2.77
N GLY A 19 2.56 -10.92 -2.32
CA GLY A 19 3.63 -9.95 -2.50
C GLY A 19 3.48 -8.67 -1.68
N HIS A 20 4.56 -7.88 -1.67
CA HIS A 20 4.85 -7.01 -0.53
C HIS A 20 5.27 -5.59 -0.94
N GLU A 21 5.79 -5.40 -2.15
CA GLU A 21 6.21 -4.08 -2.64
C GLU A 21 5.47 -3.73 -3.93
N PHE A 22 5.00 -2.49 -4.03
CA PHE A 22 4.40 -1.99 -5.26
C PHE A 22 5.47 -1.32 -6.14
N GLN A 23 5.50 -1.70 -7.42
CA GLN A 23 6.38 -1.12 -8.42
C GLN A 23 5.56 -0.52 -9.56
N PRO A 24 5.55 0.82 -9.73
CA PRO A 24 4.87 1.46 -10.85
C PRO A 24 5.62 1.22 -12.17
N GLN A 25 4.88 1.11 -13.27
CA GLN A 25 5.43 0.82 -14.60
C GLN A 25 6.29 1.97 -15.16
N TYR A 26 5.97 3.22 -14.79
CA TYR A 26 6.62 4.42 -15.35
C TYR A 26 7.55 5.14 -14.38
N GLY A 27 7.92 4.51 -13.25
CA GLY A 27 8.92 5.01 -12.30
C GLY A 27 8.52 6.24 -11.48
N VAL A 28 7.75 7.18 -12.03
CA VAL A 28 7.33 8.43 -11.35
C VAL A 28 5.81 8.46 -11.21
N GLN A 29 5.30 7.69 -10.25
CA GLN A 29 3.93 7.79 -9.74
C GLN A 29 3.92 7.80 -8.20
N LEU A 30 5.08 8.04 -7.58
CA LEU A 30 5.27 8.09 -6.13
C LEU A 30 4.90 9.49 -5.63
N ILE A 31 3.82 9.57 -4.87
CA ILE A 31 3.28 10.82 -4.30
C ILE A 31 3.96 11.12 -2.96
N PHE A 32 4.26 10.07 -2.20
CA PHE A 32 4.80 10.18 -0.85
C PHE A 32 5.74 9.01 -0.58
N ASN A 33 6.86 9.28 0.08
CA ASN A 33 7.82 8.28 0.51
C ASN A 33 8.49 8.76 1.80
N ASN A 34 7.89 8.41 2.94
CA ASN A 34 8.42 8.75 4.25
C ASN A 34 7.99 7.68 5.26
N THR A 35 8.25 7.92 6.53
CA THR A 35 7.87 7.00 7.61
C THR A 35 6.43 7.21 8.06
N ALA A 36 5.73 6.12 8.36
CA ALA A 36 4.45 6.13 9.05
C ALA A 36 4.52 5.17 10.25
N GLN A 37 3.94 5.56 11.39
CA GLN A 37 4.03 4.75 12.61
C GLN A 37 3.25 3.44 12.52
N SER A 38 2.35 3.29 11.54
CA SER A 38 1.59 2.06 11.32
C SER A 38 1.06 1.96 9.89
N LEU A 39 0.71 0.72 9.50
CA LEU A 39 -0.04 0.42 8.27
C LEU A 39 -1.30 1.29 8.16
N LEU A 40 -2.04 1.45 9.25
CA LEU A 40 -3.29 2.22 9.29
C LEU A 40 -3.05 3.70 8.96
N LEU A 41 -1.97 4.30 9.48
CA LEU A 41 -1.62 5.68 9.16
C LEU A 41 -1.17 5.83 7.71
N CYS A 42 -0.46 4.85 7.15
CA CYS A 42 -0.10 4.85 5.74
C CYS A 42 -1.34 4.78 4.83
N ALA A 43 -2.28 3.90 5.17
CA ALA A 43 -3.57 3.77 4.47
C ALA A 43 -4.43 5.05 4.57
N ALA A 44 -4.48 5.65 5.75
CA ALA A 44 -5.21 6.90 5.99
C ALA A 44 -4.59 8.06 5.19
N ALA A 45 -3.26 8.13 5.14
CA ALA A 45 -2.56 9.09 4.29
C ALA A 45 -2.94 8.89 2.82
N CYS A 46 -2.99 7.66 2.31
CA CYS A 46 -3.48 7.40 0.95
C CYS A 46 -4.92 7.91 0.74
N SER A 47 -5.85 7.61 1.64
CA SER A 47 -7.24 8.09 1.53
C SER A 47 -7.41 9.60 1.57
N GLN A 48 -6.52 10.31 2.27
CA GLN A 48 -6.54 11.77 2.36
C GLN A 48 -5.88 12.44 1.15
N ASN A 49 -5.17 11.67 0.31
CA ASN A 49 -4.55 12.15 -0.91
C ASN A 49 -5.43 11.73 -2.11
N PRO A 50 -6.21 12.64 -2.73
CA PRO A 50 -7.06 12.33 -3.87
C PRO A 50 -6.41 11.57 -5.05
N PRO A 51 -5.13 11.84 -5.41
CA PRO A 51 -4.47 11.08 -6.47
C PRO A 51 -4.05 9.68 -6.03
N CYS A 52 -3.99 9.37 -4.74
CA CYS A 52 -3.51 8.07 -4.28
C CYS A 52 -4.48 6.95 -4.68
N ARG A 53 -3.91 5.87 -5.22
CA ARG A 53 -4.62 4.64 -5.63
C ARG A 53 -4.06 3.42 -4.94
N THR A 54 -2.74 3.38 -4.73
CA THR A 54 -2.04 2.27 -4.08
C THR A 54 -1.07 2.82 -3.05
N PHE A 55 -0.85 2.07 -1.98
CA PHE A 55 0.21 2.33 -1.02
C PHE A 55 0.95 1.02 -0.71
N ASP A 56 2.20 1.13 -0.29
CA ASP A 56 2.91 0.05 0.37
C ASP A 56 3.48 0.51 1.70
N TYR A 57 3.47 -0.39 2.67
CA TYR A 57 3.97 -0.14 4.01
C TYR A 57 4.87 -1.27 4.47
N ASP A 58 6.14 -0.95 4.75
CA ASP A 58 7.13 -1.86 5.31
C ASP A 58 7.18 -1.73 6.83
N SER A 59 6.77 -2.78 7.55
CA SER A 59 6.69 -2.75 9.01
C SER A 59 8.06 -2.78 9.69
N SER A 60 9.13 -3.21 9.01
CA SER A 60 10.48 -3.24 9.58
C SER A 60 11.14 -1.87 9.61
N SER A 61 10.97 -1.08 8.54
CA SER A 61 11.56 0.24 8.37
C SER A 61 10.58 1.38 8.63
N HIS A 62 9.30 1.05 8.89
CA HIS A 62 8.19 1.99 8.95
C HIS A 62 7.99 2.80 7.66
N ARG A 63 8.58 2.35 6.54
CA ARG A 63 8.50 3.05 5.26
C ARG A 63 7.09 2.95 4.71
N CYS A 64 6.51 4.10 4.38
CA CYS A 64 5.21 4.25 3.75
C CYS A 64 5.41 4.94 2.40
N ARG A 65 4.99 4.26 1.33
CA ARG A 65 4.98 4.81 -0.02
C ARG A 65 3.55 4.91 -0.52
N LEU A 66 3.19 6.07 -1.08
CA LEU A 66 1.89 6.31 -1.69
C LEU A 66 2.07 6.50 -3.19
N PHE A 67 1.20 5.90 -3.98
CA PHE A 67 1.28 5.93 -5.44
C PHE A 67 -0.02 6.37 -6.06
N GLU A 68 0.09 7.16 -7.12
CA GLU A 68 -1.02 7.50 -8.01
C GLU A 68 -1.41 6.30 -8.89
N ALA A 69 -0.48 5.37 -9.08
CA ALA A 69 -0.68 4.17 -9.86
C ALA A 69 -1.52 3.12 -9.14
N ASP A 70 -2.26 2.34 -9.91
CA ASP A 70 -2.88 1.09 -9.48
C ASP A 70 -2.29 -0.12 -10.21
N LEU A 71 -2.93 -1.28 -10.05
CA LEU A 71 -2.49 -2.55 -10.64
C LEU A 71 -2.62 -2.62 -12.17
N THR A 72 -3.26 -1.66 -12.82
CA THR A 72 -3.30 -1.53 -14.28
C THR A 72 -2.03 -0.89 -14.85
N ASN A 73 -1.33 -0.08 -14.04
CA ASN A 73 -0.12 0.66 -14.41
C ASN A 73 1.08 0.34 -13.50
N GLY A 74 1.04 -0.79 -12.81
CA GLY A 74 2.09 -1.24 -11.90
C GLY A 74 1.89 -2.69 -11.51
N ALA A 75 2.81 -3.22 -10.71
CA ALA A 75 2.76 -4.60 -10.26
C ALA A 75 3.14 -4.73 -8.79
N ILE A 76 2.62 -5.77 -8.13
CA ILE A 76 3.08 -6.16 -6.80
C ILE A 76 4.22 -7.16 -6.97
N ILE A 77 5.38 -6.82 -6.43
CA ILE A 77 6.59 -7.63 -6.47
C ILE A 77 6.66 -8.48 -5.21
N ALA A 78 6.67 -9.80 -5.39
CA ALA A 78 6.58 -10.75 -4.28
C ALA A 78 7.88 -10.95 -3.49
N MET A 79 9.04 -10.57 -4.04
CA MET A 79 10.35 -10.89 -3.47
C MET A 79 11.10 -9.69 -2.87
N ALA A 80 10.55 -8.48 -2.96
CA ALA A 80 11.30 -7.26 -2.63
C ALA A 80 11.40 -6.98 -1.11
N SER A 81 10.39 -7.39 -0.32
CA SER A 81 10.41 -7.33 1.15
C SER A 81 9.45 -8.40 1.68
N GLN A 82 9.69 -9.00 2.85
CA GLN A 82 8.74 -9.94 3.49
C GLN A 82 7.86 -9.24 4.53
N THR A 83 8.20 -8.00 4.87
CA THR A 83 7.58 -7.18 5.92
C THR A 83 6.76 -6.03 5.33
N SER A 84 6.73 -5.91 4.01
CA SER A 84 5.96 -4.90 3.32
C SER A 84 4.56 -5.39 2.95
N ILE A 85 3.57 -4.51 3.03
CA ILE A 85 2.17 -4.81 2.74
C ILE A 85 1.69 -3.79 1.73
N VAL A 86 1.22 -4.26 0.58
CA VAL A 86 0.57 -3.40 -0.42
C VAL A 86 -0.92 -3.36 -0.15
N GLY A 87 -1.52 -2.18 -0.29
CA GLY A 87 -2.97 -2.08 -0.44
C GLY A 87 -3.39 -0.98 -1.39
N SER A 88 -4.65 -1.04 -1.81
CA SER A 88 -5.28 -0.08 -2.70
C SER A 88 -6.48 0.59 -2.04
N VAL A 89 -6.82 1.79 -2.48
CA VAL A 89 -8.05 2.48 -2.10
C VAL A 89 -9.14 2.09 -3.10
N ILE A 90 -10.27 1.57 -2.59
CA ILE A 90 -11.47 1.32 -3.37
C ILE A 90 -12.30 2.60 -3.33
N LEU A 91 -12.47 3.24 -4.50
CA LEU A 91 -13.32 4.41 -4.70
C LEU A 91 -14.79 4.02 -4.89
#